data_AF-A0A428PLM1-F1
#
_entry.id   AF-A0A428PLM1-F1
#
_cell.length_a   1.000
_cell.length_b   1.000
_cell.length_c   1.000
_cell.angle_alpha   90.00
_cell.angle_beta   90.00
_cell.angle_gamma   90.00
#
_symmetry.space_group_name_H-M   'P 1'
#
loop_
_entity.id
_entity.type
_entity.pdbx_description
1 polymer ?
#
loop_
_entity_poly.entity_id
_entity_poly.type
_entity_poly.pdbx_seq_one_letter_code
_entity_poly.pdbx_strand_id
1 'polypeptide(L)'
;MSLFLADEWLELEATLGYRPRMSGRTVIDIRNAVNLMTKSRPGSAQESQTLNIYDTAINGTHEIKVRVYEPRESTKKLGQDVALL
;
A
#
# COMPACT_ATOMS: atom_id res chain seq x y z
N MET A 1 13.87 -16.62 -27.27
CA MET A 1 13.08 -16.92 -26.05
C MET A 1 12.23 -15.69 -25.76
N SER A 2 10.92 -15.75 -26.02
CA SER A 2 10.00 -14.64 -25.78
C SER A 2 9.42 -14.74 -24.37
N LEU A 3 9.56 -13.67 -23.59
CA LEU A 3 8.87 -13.52 -22.31
C LEU A 3 7.39 -13.20 -22.62
N PHE A 4 6.51 -14.16 -22.39
CA PHE A 4 5.07 -13.90 -22.37
C PHE A 4 4.70 -13.29 -21.02
N LEU A 5 3.81 -12.30 -21.03
CA LEU A 5 3.21 -11.78 -19.81
C LEU A 5 2.40 -12.91 -19.15
N ALA A 6 2.41 -12.99 -17.81
CA ALA A 6 1.52 -13.89 -17.11
C ALA A 6 0.06 -13.44 -17.30
N ASP A 7 -0.88 -14.38 -17.29
CA ASP A 7 -2.31 -14.11 -17.55
C ASP A 7 -2.88 -13.04 -16.62
N GLU A 8 -2.42 -13.00 -15.36
CA GLU A 8 -2.78 -11.97 -14.37
C GLU A 8 -2.45 -10.54 -14.84
N TRP A 9 -1.37 -10.36 -15.61
CA TRP A 9 -0.99 -9.06 -16.16
C TRP A 9 -1.84 -8.67 -17.37
N LEU A 10 -2.24 -9.65 -18.18
CA LEU A 10 -3.14 -9.44 -19.31
C LEU A 10 -4.54 -9.08 -18.82
N GLU A 11 -5.03 -9.76 -17.78
CA GLU A 11 -6.29 -9.45 -17.12
C GLU A 11 -6.26 -8.06 -16.47
N LEU A 12 -5.15 -7.72 -15.79
CA LEU A 12 -4.96 -6.39 -15.20
C LEU A 12 -4.93 -5.30 -16.28
N GLU A 13 -4.28 -5.54 -17.41
CA GLU A 13 -4.27 -4.59 -18.53
C GLU A 13 -5.68 -4.41 -19.12
N ALA A 14 -6.43 -5.51 -19.28
CA ALA A 14 -7.81 -5.48 -19.74
C ALA A 14 -8.74 -4.73 -18.76
N THR A 15 -8.55 -4.88 -17.44
CA THR A 15 -9.36 -4.16 -16.43
C THR A 15 -8.97 -2.70 -16.28
N LEU A 16 -7.68 -2.37 -16.41
CA LEU A 16 -7.21 -0.99 -16.33
C LEU A 16 -7.56 -0.18 -17.59
N GLY A 17 -7.86 -0.84 -18.71
CA GLY A 17 -8.13 -0.21 -20.00
C GLY A 17 -6.97 0.68 -20.48
N TYR A 18 -7.28 1.63 -21.38
CA TYR A 18 -6.34 2.68 -21.76
C TYR A 18 -6.10 3.58 -20.54
N ARG A 19 -5.00 3.35 -19.81
CA ARG A 19 -4.63 4.23 -18.68
C ARG A 19 -4.66 5.67 -19.18
N PRO A 20 -5.50 6.56 -18.64
CA PRO A 20 -5.46 7.95 -19.03
C PRO A 20 -4.03 8.42 -18.80
N ARG A 21 -3.37 8.90 -19.87
CA ARG A 21 -2.07 9.56 -19.73
C ARG A 21 -2.25 10.62 -18.66
N MET A 22 -1.43 10.57 -17.61
CA MET A 22 -1.54 11.50 -16.49
C MET A 22 -1.55 12.92 -17.08
N SER A 23 -2.73 13.55 -17.08
CA SER A 23 -2.90 14.87 -17.68
C SER A 23 -2.38 15.88 -16.66
N GLY A 24 -1.25 16.49 -16.97
CA GLY A 24 -0.62 17.42 -16.05
C GLY A 24 0.69 17.93 -16.62
N ARG A 25 0.95 19.22 -16.45
CA ARG A 25 2.26 19.82 -16.80
C ARG A 25 3.12 20.01 -15.56
N THR A 26 2.52 19.89 -14.37
CA THR A 26 3.18 20.13 -13.09
C THR A 26 3.19 18.87 -12.21
N VAL A 27 4.10 18.85 -11.24
CA VAL A 27 4.20 17.78 -10.23
C VAL A 27 2.90 17.64 -9.42
N ILE A 28 2.18 18.75 -9.22
CA ILE A 28 0.92 18.78 -8.46
C ILE A 28 -0.19 18.04 -9.22
N ASP A 29 -0.31 18.27 -10.52
CA ASP A 29 -1.31 17.61 -11.37
C ASP A 29 -1.11 16.10 -11.38
N ILE A 30 0.14 15.67 -11.54
CA ILE A 30 0.52 14.25 -11.54
C ILE A 30 0.20 13.62 -10.18
N ARG A 31 0.54 14.29 -9.07
CA ARG A 31 0.24 13.80 -7.72
C ARG A 31 -1.26 13.63 -7.49
N ASN A 32 -2.07 14.58 -7.95
CA ASN A 32 -3.51 14.52 -7.81
C ASN A 32 -4.12 13.39 -8.66
N ALA A 33 -3.65 13.21 -9.89
CA ALA A 33 -4.10 12.12 -10.77
C ALA A 33 -3.77 10.75 -10.17
N VAL A 34 -2.55 10.57 -9.63
CA VAL A 34 -2.15 9.32 -8.96
C VAL A 34 -2.99 9.07 -7.71
N ASN A 35 -3.20 10.07 -6.86
CA ASN A 35 -4.04 9.94 -5.67
C ASN A 35 -5.50 9.57 -6.00
N LEU A 36 -6.03 10.03 -7.13
CA LEU A 36 -7.36 9.65 -7.59
C LEU A 36 -7.41 8.16 -7.99
N MET A 37 -6.40 7.69 -8.72
CA MET A 37 -6.30 6.29 -9.15
C MET A 37 -6.05 5.31 -7.99
N THR A 38 -5.39 5.74 -6.92
CA THR A 38 -5.13 4.88 -5.76
C THR A 38 -6.30 4.83 -4.78
N LYS A 39 -7.14 5.88 -4.71
CA LYS A 39 -8.37 5.90 -3.89
C LYS A 39 -9.43 4.89 -4.33
N SER A 40 -9.45 4.51 -5.61
CA SER A 40 -10.39 3.52 -6.15
C SER A 40 -9.98 2.07 -5.86
N ARG A 41 -8.80 1.81 -5.29
CA ARG A 41 -8.46 0.52 -4.70
C ARG A 41 -8.93 0.50 -3.24
N PRO A 42 -9.92 -0.32 -2.87
CA PRO A 42 -10.32 -0.48 -1.47
C PRO A 42 -9.24 -1.25 -0.72
N GLY A 43 -8.20 -0.55 -0.27
CA GLY A 43 -7.18 -1.08 0.62
C GLY A 43 -7.54 -0.80 2.08
N SER A 44 -8.52 -1.54 2.60
CA SER A 44 -8.60 -2.12 3.96
C SER A 44 -7.95 -1.40 5.17
N ALA A 45 -7.89 -0.07 5.20
CA ALA A 45 -7.36 0.66 6.35
C ALA A 45 -8.21 0.47 7.63
N GLN A 46 -9.44 -0.06 7.51
CA GLN A 46 -10.35 -0.26 8.63
C GLN A 46 -10.56 -1.73 9.06
N GLU A 47 -10.01 -2.74 8.37
CA GLU A 47 -10.39 -4.14 8.59
C GLU A 47 -9.24 -5.15 8.66
N SER A 48 -8.02 -4.73 9.01
CA SER A 48 -6.99 -5.72 9.34
C SER A 48 -7.33 -6.34 10.71
N GLN A 49 -7.85 -7.57 10.72
CA GLN A 49 -8.15 -8.29 11.97
C GLN A 49 -6.88 -8.62 12.78
N THR A 50 -5.72 -8.60 12.14
CA THR A 50 -4.42 -9.02 12.69
C THR A 50 -3.55 -7.86 13.17
N LEU A 51 -3.80 -6.63 12.70
CA LEU A 51 -2.98 -5.46 12.99
C LEU A 51 -3.80 -4.38 13.73
N ASN A 52 -3.18 -3.77 14.72
CA ASN A 52 -3.56 -2.46 15.22
C ASN A 52 -2.94 -1.42 14.29
N ILE A 53 -3.80 -0.65 13.61
CA ILE A 53 -3.38 0.38 12.67
C ILE A 53 -3.79 1.73 13.25
N TYR A 54 -2.82 2.63 13.43
CA TYR A 54 -3.10 3.98 13.92
C TYR A 54 -2.15 5.00 13.28
N ASP A 55 -2.67 6.22 13.12
CA ASP A 55 -1.91 7.35 12.57
C ASP A 55 -1.34 8.19 13.73
N THR A 56 -0.06 8.55 13.64
CA THR A 56 0.66 9.40 14.60
C THR A 56 1.51 10.43 13.86
N ALA A 57 2.10 11.37 14.59
CA ALA A 57 3.00 12.37 14.05
C ALA A 57 4.34 12.34 14.80
N ILE A 58 5.44 12.37 14.04
CA ILE A 58 6.78 12.58 14.58
C ILE A 58 7.09 14.06 14.46
N ASN A 59 7.25 14.72 15.61
CA ASN A 59 7.55 16.15 15.68
C ASN A 59 9.07 16.36 15.66
N GLY A 60 9.59 16.84 14.52
CA GLY A 60 10.96 17.34 14.38
C GLY A 60 10.94 18.81 13.96
N THR A 61 11.80 19.20 13.01
CA THR A 61 11.76 20.54 12.39
C THR A 61 10.46 20.78 11.61
N HIS A 62 9.82 19.70 11.14
CA HIS A 62 8.50 19.69 10.51
C HIS A 62 7.71 18.51 11.07
N GLU A 63 6.39 18.62 11.08
CA GLU A 63 5.48 17.52 11.43
C GLU A 63 5.49 16.47 10.31
N ILE A 64 5.82 15.22 10.66
CA ILE A 64 5.78 14.08 9.72
C ILE A 64 4.67 13.13 10.17
N LYS A 65 3.64 12.99 9.35
CA LYS A 65 2.55 12.04 9.58
C LYS A 65 3.01 10.62 9.25
N VAL A 66 2.82 9.70 10.19
CA VAL A 66 3.24 8.31 10.09
C VAL A 66 2.06 7.41 10.41
N ARG A 67 1.94 6.29 9.69
CA ARG A 67 1.00 5.20 10.01
C ARG A 67 1.76 4.04 10.64
N VAL A 68 1.35 3.63 11.83
CA VAL A 68 1.94 2.50 12.55
C VAL A 68 1.08 1.26 12.35
N TYR A 69 1.74 0.13 12.08
CA TYR A 69 1.12 -1.18 11.90
C TYR A 69 1.70 -2.12 12.95
N GLU A 70 0.96 -2.36 14.02
CA GLU A 70 1.40 -3.17 15.14
C GLU A 70 0.65 -4.52 15.15
N PRO A 71 1.35 -5.67 15.18
CA PRO A 71 0.69 -6.96 15.32
C PRO A 71 -0.11 -7.05 16.63
N ARG A 72 -1.36 -7.53 16.57
CA ARG A 72 -2.11 -7.90 17.78
C ARG A 72 -1.44 -9.13 18.40
N GLU A 73 -1.16 -9.09 19.71
CA GLU A 73 -0.28 -10.06 20.40
C GLU A 73 -0.66 -11.55 20.31
N SER A 74 -1.78 -11.93 19.68
CA SER A 74 -2.12 -13.34 19.45
C SER A 74 -1.12 -14.08 18.53
N THR A 75 -0.23 -13.37 17.82
CA THR A 75 0.82 -13.97 16.98
C THR A 75 2.21 -14.04 17.65
N LYS A 76 2.40 -13.55 18.88
CA LYS A 76 3.71 -13.62 19.58
C LYS A 76 4.20 -15.05 19.88
N LYS A 77 3.31 -16.06 19.81
CA LYS A 77 3.68 -17.47 20.08
C LYS A 77 4.53 -18.16 19.01
N LEU A 78 4.73 -17.57 17.82
CA LEU A 78 5.51 -18.23 16.77
C LEU A 78 7.02 -17.92 16.78
N GLY A 79 7.47 -16.98 17.62
CA GLY A 79 8.86 -16.48 17.61
C GLY A 79 9.72 -16.83 18.82
N GLN A 80 9.15 -17.47 19.85
CA GLN A 80 9.88 -17.77 21.10
C GLN A 80 10.53 -19.17 21.14
N ASP A 81 10.22 -20.07 20.21
CA ASP A 81 10.75 -21.45 20.23
C ASP A 81 12.09 -21.63 19.48
N VAL A 82 12.69 -20.57 18.91
CA VAL A 82 13.95 -20.67 18.14
C VAL A 82 15.17 -20.11 18.90
N ALA A 83 14.99 -19.55 20.10
CA ALA A 83 16.07 -18.88 20.84
C ALA A 83 16.72 -19.72 21.96
N LEU A 84 16.45 -21.03 22.04
CA LEU A 84 17.08 -21.93 23.01
C LEU A 84 17.42 -23.29 22.37
N LEU A 85 18.46 -23.32 21.53
CA LEU A 85 19.32 -24.49 21.32
C LEU A 85 20.76 -24.02 21.11
#